data_AF-A0A7S3HX71-F1
#
_entry.id   AF-A0A7S3HX71-F1
#
_cell.length_a   1.000
_cell.length_b   1.000
_cell.length_c   1.000
_cell.angle_alpha   90.00
_cell.angle_beta   90.00
_cell.angle_gamma   90.00
#
_symmetry.space_group_name_H-M   'P 1'
#
loop_
_entity.id
_entity.type
_entity.pdbx_description
1 polymer ?
#
loop_
_entity_poly.entity_id
_entity_poly.type
_entity_poly.pdbx_seq_one_letter_code
_entity_poly.pdbx_strand_id
1 'polypeptide(L)'
;MLMNKTKMAGAEYTRPEQLSKNIQKQVREKKEADTEIHNKIKAEVRNEFPAGTDEAINAMVVKKIYNLEQAEHVLSDPELTLRPDVKKTIRRETITERYHNGKYELDRFSEKGKSAWSCCMNKREDSEGCVVRKVDKHKWNLSGF
;
A
#
# COMPACT_ATOMS: atom_id res chain seq x y z
N MET A 1 17.30 28.86 12.00
CA MET A 1 16.09 29.10 12.81
C MET A 1 14.92 29.27 11.86
N LEU A 2 14.12 28.21 11.64
CA LEU A 2 12.92 28.28 10.80
C LEU A 2 11.76 28.76 11.67
N MET A 3 11.39 30.03 11.52
CA MET A 3 10.21 30.63 12.13
C MET A 3 8.95 30.15 11.40
N ASN A 4 8.23 29.19 11.98
CA ASN A 4 6.84 28.91 11.61
C ASN A 4 5.95 30.07 12.09
N LYS A 5 5.91 31.16 11.33
CA LYS A 5 4.98 32.29 11.53
C LYS A 5 3.88 32.24 10.48
N THR A 6 2.99 31.26 10.53
CA THR A 6 1.79 31.25 9.69
C THR A 6 0.59 30.70 10.45
N LYS A 7 -0.42 31.58 10.63
CA LYS A 7 -1.81 31.37 11.08
C LYS A 7 -2.17 31.55 12.58
N MET A 8 -1.72 32.62 13.23
CA MET A 8 -2.35 33.10 14.50
C MET A 8 -2.71 34.59 14.47
N ALA A 9 -2.76 35.23 13.29
CA ALA A 9 -3.22 36.60 13.19
C ALA A 9 -4.77 36.63 13.28
N GLY A 10 -5.30 36.89 14.47
CA GLY A 10 -6.73 37.20 14.67
C GLY A 10 -7.54 36.22 15.54
N ALA A 11 -6.94 35.18 16.11
CA ALA A 11 -7.66 34.33 17.06
C ALA A 11 -7.60 34.95 18.47
N GLU A 12 -8.73 35.46 18.94
CA GLU A 12 -8.88 35.95 20.31
C GLU A 12 -8.69 34.79 21.30
N TYR A 13 -7.86 35.01 22.34
CA TYR A 13 -7.56 33.97 23.32
C TYR A 13 -8.84 33.53 24.03
N THR A 14 -9.20 32.26 23.86
CA THR A 14 -10.37 31.66 24.52
C THR A 14 -9.94 30.98 25.81
N ARG A 15 -10.64 31.26 26.92
CA ARG A 15 -10.36 30.60 28.20
C ARG A 15 -10.64 29.09 28.10
N PRO A 16 -9.84 28.22 28.75
CA PRO A 16 -10.01 26.76 28.68
C PRO A 16 -11.41 26.24 29.06
N GLU A 17 -12.06 26.88 30.04
CA GLU A 17 -13.43 26.54 30.44
C GLU A 17 -14.44 26.82 29.32
N GLN A 18 -14.28 27.95 28.63
CA GLN A 18 -15.13 28.34 27.52
C GLN A 18 -14.87 27.46 26.29
N LEU A 19 -13.61 27.08 26.05
CA LEU A 19 -13.24 26.14 25.00
C LEU A 19 -13.96 24.79 25.21
N SER A 20 -13.92 24.26 26.44
CA SER A 20 -14.59 23.00 26.80
C SER A 20 -16.10 23.07 26.55
N LYS A 21 -16.75 24.18 26.94
CA LYS A 21 -18.18 24.40 26.68
C LYS A 21 -18.50 24.48 25.18
N ASN A 22 -17.67 25.19 24.42
CA ASN A 22 -17.84 25.33 22.98
C ASN A 22 -17.71 23.98 22.26
N ILE A 23 -16.71 23.17 22.63
CA ILE A 23 -16.53 21.82 22.08
C ILE A 23 -17.74 20.94 22.40
N GLN A 24 -18.21 20.93 23.65
CA GLN A 24 -19.39 20.15 24.02
C GLN A 24 -20.64 20.57 23.24
N LYS A 25 -20.84 21.87 23.05
CA LYS A 25 -21.95 22.40 22.25
C LYS A 25 -21.84 21.96 20.79
N GLN A 26 -20.66 22.11 20.18
CA GLN A 26 -20.40 21.67 18.81
C GLN A 26 -20.63 20.16 18.63
N VAL A 27 -20.19 19.34 19.58
CA VAL A 27 -20.42 17.89 19.53
C VAL A 27 -21.90 17.55 19.60
N ARG A 28 -22.68 18.27 20.43
CA ARG A 28 -24.14 18.07 20.51
C ARG A 28 -24.82 18.49 19.21
N GLU A 29 -24.49 19.67 18.69
CA GLU A 29 -25.03 20.19 17.41
C GLU A 29 -24.68 19.24 16.25
N LYS A 30 -23.44 18.73 16.19
CA LYS A 30 -23.04 17.75 15.18
C LYS A 30 -23.85 16.45 15.31
N LYS A 31 -24.02 15.93 16.53
CA LYS A 31 -24.84 14.73 16.75
C LYS A 31 -26.29 14.93 16.28
N GLU A 32 -26.87 16.08 16.55
CA GLU A 32 -28.23 16.40 16.10
C GLU A 32 -28.30 16.42 14.57
N ALA A 33 -27.36 17.08 13.89
CA ALA A 33 -27.28 17.06 12.42
C ALA A 33 -27.06 15.64 11.85
N ASP A 34 -26.17 14.86 12.47
CA ASP A 34 -25.83 13.51 12.02
C ASP A 34 -27.00 12.53 12.18
N THR A 35 -27.90 12.74 13.15
CA THR A 35 -29.06 11.84 13.35
C THR A 35 -30.00 11.82 12.15
N GLU A 36 -30.21 12.96 11.47
CA GLU A 36 -31.04 13.01 10.27
C GLU A 36 -30.41 12.22 9.12
N ILE A 37 -29.10 12.37 8.91
CA ILE A 37 -28.34 11.67 7.88
C ILE A 37 -28.36 10.16 8.17
N HIS A 38 -28.13 9.78 9.43
CA HIS A 38 -28.14 8.39 9.86
C HIS A 38 -29.51 7.73 9.61
N ASN A 39 -30.61 8.42 9.92
CA ASN A 39 -31.96 7.90 9.70
C ASN A 39 -32.28 7.73 8.21
N LYS A 40 -31.86 8.68 7.36
CA LYS A 40 -32.02 8.58 5.90
C LYS A 40 -31.27 7.37 5.35
N ILE A 41 -29.99 7.23 5.67
CA ILE A 41 -29.16 6.12 5.20
C ILE A 41 -29.68 4.78 5.75
N LYS A 42 -30.16 4.74 7.00
CA LYS A 42 -30.77 3.54 7.57
C LYS A 42 -32.02 3.10 6.81
N ALA A 43 -32.88 4.03 6.42
CA ALA A 43 -34.06 3.72 5.61
C ALA A 43 -33.67 3.19 4.23
N GLU A 44 -32.68 3.79 3.57
CA GLU A 44 -32.14 3.32 2.29
C GLU A 44 -31.56 1.91 2.39
N VAL A 45 -30.69 1.65 3.38
CA VAL A 45 -30.08 0.33 3.60
C VAL A 45 -31.14 -0.72 3.93
N ARG A 46 -32.20 -0.36 4.68
CA ARG A 46 -33.29 -1.29 4.99
C ARG A 46 -34.11 -1.65 3.75
N ASN A 47 -34.31 -0.71 2.84
CA ASN A 47 -34.98 -0.96 1.56
C ASN A 47 -34.11 -1.84 0.63
N GLU A 48 -32.79 -1.62 0.60
CA GLU A 48 -31.85 -2.44 -0.17
C GLU A 48 -31.72 -3.87 0.41
N PHE A 49 -31.73 -4.00 1.74
CA PHE A 49 -31.53 -5.26 2.45
C PHE A 49 -32.66 -5.52 3.47
N PRO A 50 -33.87 -5.87 3.00
CA PRO A 50 -35.03 -6.04 3.88
C PRO A 50 -34.92 -7.27 4.81
N ALA A 51 -34.17 -8.29 4.40
CA ALA A 51 -33.94 -9.49 5.21
C ALA A 51 -32.74 -9.40 6.17
N GLY A 52 -32.00 -8.28 6.16
CA GLY A 52 -30.84 -8.09 7.04
C GLY A 52 -31.23 -8.06 8.51
N THR A 53 -30.36 -8.54 9.39
CA THR A 53 -30.49 -8.31 10.84
C THR A 53 -30.23 -6.83 11.15
N ASP A 54 -30.74 -6.34 12.27
CA ASP A 54 -30.51 -4.94 12.68
C ASP A 54 -29.03 -4.63 12.86
N GLU A 55 -28.24 -5.61 13.32
CA GLU A 55 -26.79 -5.52 13.45
C GLU A 55 -26.10 -5.34 12.09
N ALA A 56 -26.49 -6.14 11.10
CA ALA A 56 -25.94 -6.05 9.74
C ALA A 56 -26.28 -4.70 9.09
N ILE A 57 -27.51 -4.22 9.30
CA ILE A 57 -27.96 -2.92 8.80
C ILE A 57 -27.17 -1.80 9.45
N ASN A 58 -27.01 -1.81 10.76
CA ASN A 58 -26.23 -0.79 11.46
C ASN A 58 -24.78 -0.78 10.98
N ALA A 59 -24.15 -1.95 10.77
CA ALA A 59 -22.79 -2.03 10.23
C ALA A 59 -22.69 -1.42 8.82
N MET A 60 -23.67 -1.66 7.96
CA MET A 60 -23.73 -1.08 6.62
C MET A 60 -23.94 0.45 6.65
N VAL A 61 -24.80 0.95 7.53
CA VAL A 61 -25.03 2.38 7.73
C VAL A 61 -23.76 3.08 8.18
N VAL A 62 -23.07 2.52 9.19
CA VAL A 62 -21.78 3.07 9.69
C VAL A 62 -20.74 3.13 8.57
N LYS A 63 -20.63 2.07 7.76
CA LYS A 63 -19.72 2.05 6.62
C LYS A 63 -20.07 3.11 5.57
N LYS A 64 -21.36 3.29 5.25
CA LYS A 64 -21.82 4.32 4.29
C LYS A 64 -21.51 5.72 4.82
N ILE A 65 -21.78 6.01 6.09
CA ILE A 65 -21.48 7.31 6.72
C ILE A 65 -19.97 7.60 6.69
N TYR A 66 -19.14 6.64 7.08
CA TYR A 66 -17.68 6.80 7.06
C TYR A 66 -17.15 7.14 5.67
N ASN A 67 -17.68 6.49 4.63
CA ASN A 67 -17.28 6.76 3.25
C ASN A 67 -17.71 8.17 2.79
N LEU A 68 -18.87 8.66 3.24
CA LEU A 68 -19.31 10.02 2.95
C LEU A 68 -18.39 11.06 3.62
N GLU A 69 -18.07 10.88 4.90
CA GLU A 69 -17.13 11.77 5.61
C GLU A 69 -15.73 11.76 4.96
N GLN A 70 -15.24 10.58 4.56
CA GLN A 70 -13.96 10.45 3.83
C GLN A 70 -14.00 11.14 2.45
N ALA A 71 -15.12 11.08 1.74
CA ALA A 71 -15.27 11.73 0.44
C ALA A 71 -15.30 13.25 0.55
N GLU A 72 -15.86 13.80 1.63
CA GLU A 72 -15.78 15.24 1.92
C GLU A 72 -14.35 15.68 2.29
N HIS A 73 -13.59 14.80 2.94
CA HIS A 73 -12.17 15.00 3.24
C HIS A 73 -11.26 14.64 2.05
N VAL A 74 -11.47 15.29 0.89
CA VAL A 74 -10.45 15.28 -0.17
C VAL A 74 -9.19 15.96 0.39
N LEU A 75 -8.06 15.23 0.40
CA LEU A 75 -6.75 15.76 0.75
C LEU A 75 -6.50 17.04 -0.06
N SER A 76 -6.36 18.17 0.65
CA SER A 76 -6.15 19.52 0.08
C SER A 76 -4.92 19.65 -0.83
N ASP A 77 -4.05 18.63 -0.85
CA ASP A 77 -2.82 18.62 -1.63
C ASP A 77 -2.54 17.19 -2.15
N PRO A 78 -2.77 16.93 -3.45
CA PRO A 78 -2.47 15.64 -4.08
C PRO A 78 -0.99 15.25 -4.03
N GLU A 79 -0.08 16.21 -3.84
CA GLU A 79 1.37 15.97 -3.75
C GLU A 79 1.85 15.70 -2.32
N LEU A 80 1.05 16.04 -1.30
CA LEU A 80 1.40 15.88 0.11
C LEU A 80 1.13 14.46 0.62
N THR A 81 1.41 13.44 -0.19
CA THR A 81 1.57 12.10 0.34
C THR A 81 2.93 12.04 1.02
N LEU A 82 2.97 11.91 2.34
CA LEU A 82 4.18 11.53 3.10
C LEU A 82 4.77 10.17 2.65
N ARG A 83 4.14 9.51 1.68
CA ARG A 83 4.63 8.33 1.01
C ARG A 83 5.60 8.76 -0.09
N PRO A 84 6.87 8.32 -0.05
CA PRO A 84 7.81 8.60 -1.13
C PRO A 84 7.27 8.03 -2.45
N ASP A 85 7.39 8.81 -3.52
CA ASP A 85 7.08 8.33 -4.87
C ASP A 85 8.05 7.21 -5.25
N VAL A 86 7.60 5.97 -5.13
CA VAL A 86 8.37 4.75 -5.42
C VAL A 86 8.81 4.67 -6.88
N LYS A 87 8.14 5.36 -7.81
CA LYS A 87 8.57 5.41 -9.23
C LYS A 87 9.82 6.26 -9.41
N LYS A 88 9.95 7.34 -8.63
CA LYS A 88 11.11 8.25 -8.68
C LYS A 88 12.28 7.77 -7.80
N THR A 89 11.99 7.01 -6.75
CA THR A 89 12.99 6.63 -5.73
C THR A 89 13.60 5.24 -5.95
N ILE A 90 12.88 4.29 -6.57
CA ILE A 90 13.43 2.96 -6.82
C ILE A 90 14.17 2.95 -8.17
N ARG A 91 15.49 2.81 -8.13
CA ARG A 91 16.30 2.49 -9.30
C ARG A 91 15.99 1.04 -9.71
N ARG A 92 15.72 0.80 -10.99
CA ARG A 92 15.46 -0.53 -11.55
C ARG A 92 16.63 -0.97 -12.42
N GLU A 93 17.73 -1.30 -11.77
CA GLU A 93 18.90 -1.90 -12.43
C GLU A 93 18.80 -3.41 -12.38
N THR A 94 18.38 -4.02 -13.50
CA THR A 94 18.35 -5.48 -13.65
C THR A 94 19.58 -5.97 -14.39
N ILE A 95 20.29 -6.95 -13.82
CA ILE A 95 21.37 -7.67 -14.51
C ILE A 95 20.84 -9.02 -14.98
N THR A 96 21.23 -9.40 -16.19
CA THR A 96 21.02 -10.75 -16.70
C THR A 96 22.28 -11.56 -16.41
N GLU A 97 22.19 -12.48 -15.46
CA GLU A 97 23.26 -13.43 -15.15
C GLU A 97 22.99 -14.73 -15.89
N ARG A 98 24.05 -15.33 -16.44
CA ARG A 98 23.99 -16.65 -17.06
C ARG A 98 24.95 -17.59 -16.38
N TYR A 99 24.48 -18.78 -16.04
CA TYR A 99 25.30 -19.80 -15.39
C TYR A 99 24.90 -21.20 -15.83
N HIS A 100 25.78 -22.16 -15.58
CA HIS A 100 25.49 -23.59 -15.73
C HIS A 100 25.08 -24.14 -14.37
N ASN A 101 23.92 -24.78 -14.28
CA ASN A 101 23.49 -25.49 -13.07
C ASN A 101 24.10 -26.91 -12.96
N GLY A 102 24.73 -27.37 -14.05
CA GLY A 102 25.37 -28.67 -14.14
C GLY A 102 26.86 -28.59 -13.84
N LYS A 103 27.49 -29.75 -13.80
CA LYS A 103 28.94 -29.89 -13.68
C LYS A 103 29.54 -30.16 -15.05
N TYR A 104 30.72 -29.62 -15.33
CA TYR A 104 31.49 -30.02 -16.51
C TYR A 104 32.22 -31.32 -16.19
N GLU A 105 31.82 -32.42 -16.82
CA GLU A 105 32.38 -33.73 -16.55
C GLU A 105 32.43 -34.61 -17.81
N LEU A 106 33.16 -35.72 -17.72
CA LEU A 106 33.25 -36.68 -18.82
C LEU A 106 31.87 -37.27 -19.10
N ASP A 107 31.40 -37.07 -20.32
CA ASP A 107 30.11 -37.60 -20.76
C ASP A 107 30.20 -39.13 -20.80
N ARG A 108 29.48 -39.78 -19.87
CA ARG A 108 29.43 -41.24 -19.75
C ARG A 108 28.76 -41.90 -20.96
N PHE A 109 28.02 -41.15 -21.76
CA PHE A 109 27.29 -41.64 -22.93
C PHE A 109 28.04 -41.39 -24.24
N SER A 110 29.13 -40.62 -24.22
CA SER A 110 29.98 -40.39 -25.38
C SER A 110 31.09 -41.44 -25.44
N GLU A 111 31.05 -42.30 -26.45
CA GLU A 111 32.09 -43.32 -26.75
C GLU A 111 33.53 -42.77 -26.83
N LYS A 112 33.70 -41.45 -27.03
CA LYS A 112 34.99 -40.78 -27.20
C LYS A 112 35.50 -40.02 -25.95
N GLY A 113 34.91 -40.24 -24.77
CA GLY A 113 35.40 -39.64 -23.52
C GLY A 113 35.47 -38.12 -23.55
N LYS A 114 34.51 -37.45 -24.21
CA LYS A 114 34.50 -35.99 -24.32
C LYS A 114 33.81 -35.38 -23.11
N SER A 115 34.42 -34.38 -22.51
CA SER A 115 33.80 -33.61 -21.43
C SER A 115 32.70 -32.69 -21.95
N ALA A 116 31.60 -32.62 -21.20
CA ALA A 116 30.48 -31.74 -21.51
C ALA A 116 29.83 -31.23 -20.21
N TRP A 117 29.16 -30.08 -20.31
CA TRP A 117 28.31 -29.56 -19.24
C TRP A 117 27.09 -30.44 -19.07
N SER A 118 26.88 -31.03 -17.89
CA SER A 118 25.74 -31.92 -17.65
C SER A 118 24.36 -31.26 -17.79
N CYS A 119 24.30 -29.92 -17.69
CA CYS A 119 23.05 -29.17 -17.78
C CYS A 119 22.61 -28.84 -19.22
N CYS A 120 23.51 -28.73 -20.18
CA CYS A 120 23.20 -28.36 -21.57
C CYS A 120 23.92 -29.20 -22.62
N MET A 121 24.70 -30.19 -22.18
CA MET A 121 25.57 -31.05 -23.00
C MET A 121 26.54 -30.26 -23.90
N ASN A 122 26.85 -29.01 -23.52
CA ASN A 122 27.81 -28.20 -24.27
C ASN A 122 29.24 -28.71 -24.02
N LYS A 123 29.98 -28.91 -25.11
CA LYS A 123 31.32 -29.51 -25.08
C LYS A 123 32.41 -28.51 -24.69
N ARG A 124 32.14 -27.21 -24.74
CA ARG A 124 33.09 -26.16 -24.37
C ARG A 124 32.91 -25.77 -22.90
N GLU A 125 33.99 -25.81 -22.13
CA GLU A 125 33.99 -25.38 -20.73
C GLU A 125 33.63 -23.89 -20.61
N ASP A 126 34.30 -23.03 -21.38
CA ASP A 126 34.07 -21.57 -21.42
C ASP A 126 32.77 -21.14 -22.13
N SER A 127 31.82 -22.05 -22.32
CA SER A 127 30.56 -21.69 -22.94
C SER A 127 29.68 -20.85 -22.01
N GLU A 128 28.94 -19.92 -22.61
CA GLU A 128 27.97 -19.11 -21.88
C GLU A 128 26.94 -20.00 -21.17
N GLY A 129 26.59 -19.65 -19.93
CA GLY A 129 25.67 -20.41 -19.09
C GLY A 129 24.33 -20.67 -19.76
N CYS A 130 23.84 -21.92 -19.70
CA CYS A 130 22.56 -22.28 -20.30
C CYS A 130 21.34 -21.77 -19.52
N VAL A 131 21.50 -21.47 -18.23
CA VAL A 131 20.44 -20.94 -17.38
C VAL A 131 20.55 -19.42 -17.32
N VAL A 132 19.45 -18.73 -17.60
CA VAL A 132 19.37 -17.27 -17.58
C VAL A 132 18.57 -16.83 -16.36
N ARG A 133 19.15 -15.98 -15.51
CA ARG A 133 18.48 -15.39 -14.34
C ARG A 133 18.54 -13.87 -14.43
N LYS A 134 17.37 -13.22 -14.34
CA LYS A 134 17.28 -11.77 -14.19
C LYS A 134 17.28 -11.43 -12.71
N VAL A 135 18.33 -10.77 -12.25
CA VAL A 135 18.48 -10.34 -10.86
C VAL A 135 18.29 -8.83 -10.80
N ASP A 136 17.37 -8.39 -9.94
CA ASP A 136 17.20 -6.99 -9.61
C ASP A 136 18.14 -6.66 -8.43
N LYS A 137 19.11 -5.77 -8.68
CA LYS A 137 20.10 -5.35 -7.67
C LYS A 137 19.48 -4.65 -6.47
N HIS A 138 18.33 -4.01 -6.68
CA HIS A 138 17.66 -3.20 -5.66
C HIS A 138 16.50 -3.94 -5.02
N LYS A 139 16.23 -5.19 -5.43
CA LYS A 139 15.26 -6.04 -4.75
C LYS A 139 15.85 -6.47 -3.41
N TRP A 140 15.22 -6.01 -2.33
CA TRP A 140 15.59 -6.42 -0.98
C TRP A 140 15.30 -7.92 -0.85
N ASN A 141 16.35 -8.72 -0.77
CA ASN A 141 16.23 -10.12 -0.41
C ASN A 141 15.98 -10.17 1.09
N LEU A 142 14.71 -10.19 1.48
CA LEU A 142 14.29 -10.55 2.84
C LEU A 142 14.55 -12.06 2.99
N SER A 143 15.81 -12.46 3.14
CA SER A 143 16.13 -13.79 3.65
C SER A 143 15.80 -13.77 5.14
N GLY A 144 14.63 -14.31 5.49
CA GLY A 144 14.29 -14.60 6.88
C GLY A 144 15.29 -15.61 7.41
N PHE A 145 15.98 -15.24 8.49
CA PHE A 145 16.71 -16.17 9.35
C PHE A 145 15.73 -16.85 10.31
#